data_AF-H6W715-F1
#
_entry.id   AF-H6W715-F1
#
_cell.length_a   1.000
_cell.length_b   1.000
_cell.length_c   1.000
_cell.angle_alpha   90.00
_cell.angle_beta   90.00
_cell.angle_gamma   90.00
#
_symmetry.space_group_name_H-M   'P 1'
#
loop_
_entity.id
_entity.type
_entity.pdbx_description
1 polymer ?
#
loop_
_entity_poly.entity_id
_entity_poly.type
_entity_poly.pdbx_seq_one_letter_code
_entity_poly.pdbx_strand_id
1 'polypeptide(L)'
;RERDGTGNFLYYPTVMDFHQNNLEHFQTHWSKGHPVIVRSVLKRGSRLNWDPVAMFCCYLMNRNSKTGNSSDCMDWFEVEIGVKQFFLGSLRGKAETNTCQERLKLEGWLSPSLFKEQFPNHYAEILNILPISHYMDPKRGLLNIAASLPDTVQTPDFGPCLNISYRSGEEFAHPDSVKKLGFETCDMVDILLYVTETPVSTKQICRIRKLMKNIGRVRSKNPEKGRESRFDKGKKGDRSEAYAQRDWLDDYPSSDSESSQHC
;
A
#
# COMPACT_ATOMS: atom_id res chain seq x y z
N ARG A 1 13.65 -24.57 15.72
CA ARG A 1 14.67 -24.50 14.65
C ARG A 1 14.45 -25.71 13.73
N GLU A 2 13.65 -25.57 12.68
CA GLU A 2 13.53 -26.63 11.66
C GLU A 2 14.56 -26.38 10.57
N ARG A 3 15.24 -27.45 10.17
CA ARG A 3 16.43 -27.41 9.31
C ARG A 3 15.97 -27.74 7.90
N ASP A 4 15.87 -26.74 7.03
CA ASP A 4 15.76 -27.00 5.60
C ASP A 4 17.18 -27.12 5.00
N GLY A 5 17.35 -28.00 4.03
CA GLY A 5 18.64 -28.52 3.53
C GLY A 5 19.54 -27.51 2.82
N THR A 6 19.24 -26.21 2.87
CA THR A 6 19.90 -25.14 2.10
C THR A 6 20.68 -24.13 2.96
N GLY A 7 20.68 -24.25 4.29
CA GLY A 7 21.46 -23.36 5.17
C GLY A 7 20.89 -21.94 5.33
N ASN A 8 19.72 -21.65 4.74
CA ASN A 8 19.04 -20.37 4.90
C ASN A 8 18.22 -20.36 6.21
N PHE A 9 18.76 -19.70 7.24
CA PHE A 9 18.11 -19.59 8.57
C PHE A 9 17.11 -18.42 8.62
N LEU A 10 16.05 -18.47 7.82
CA LEU A 10 14.96 -17.50 7.95
C LEU A 10 14.15 -17.83 9.23
N TYR A 11 13.89 -16.83 10.07
CA TYR A 11 13.02 -16.99 11.23
C TYR A 11 11.57 -16.69 10.84
N TYR A 12 10.70 -17.72 10.89
CA TYR A 12 9.31 -17.64 10.41
C TYR A 12 8.26 -18.13 11.45
N PRO A 13 8.14 -17.49 12.63
CA PRO A 13 7.18 -17.90 13.66
C PRO A 13 5.72 -17.73 13.21
N THR A 14 4.80 -18.38 13.89
CA THR A 14 3.35 -18.07 13.83
C THR A 14 2.97 -17.10 14.95
N VAL A 15 1.80 -16.44 14.84
CA VAL A 15 1.30 -15.55 15.91
C VAL A 15 1.19 -16.27 17.26
N MET A 16 0.74 -17.54 17.26
CA MET A 16 0.58 -18.32 18.48
C MET A 16 1.91 -18.56 19.21
N ASP A 17 3.01 -18.63 18.47
CA ASP A 17 4.31 -18.89 19.04
C ASP A 17 4.83 -17.68 19.86
N PHE A 18 4.27 -16.46 19.68
CA PHE A 18 4.65 -15.26 20.46
C PHE A 18 4.19 -15.27 21.92
N HIS A 19 3.29 -16.18 22.31
CA HIS A 19 2.80 -16.26 23.68
C HIS A 19 3.72 -17.04 24.66
N GLN A 20 4.76 -17.74 24.17
CA GLN A 20 5.56 -18.70 24.97
C GLN A 20 7.09 -18.54 24.79
N ASN A 21 7.64 -17.32 24.95
CA ASN A 21 9.09 -16.96 24.91
C ASN A 21 9.66 -16.50 23.56
N ASN A 22 8.85 -16.23 22.53
CA ASN A 22 9.38 -15.82 21.23
C ASN A 22 9.69 -14.32 21.07
N LEU A 23 9.39 -13.48 22.06
CA LEU A 23 9.79 -12.06 22.01
C LEU A 23 11.33 -11.93 22.08
N GLU A 24 11.99 -12.68 22.95
CA GLU A 24 13.47 -12.69 23.06
C GLU A 24 14.11 -13.22 21.77
N HIS A 25 13.49 -14.23 21.15
CA HIS A 25 13.97 -14.76 19.87
C HIS A 25 13.80 -13.73 18.74
N PHE A 26 12.66 -13.03 18.70
CA PHE A 26 12.48 -11.88 17.80
C PHE A 26 13.57 -10.82 18.05
N GLN A 27 13.79 -10.42 19.30
CA GLN A 27 14.80 -9.42 19.67
C GLN A 27 16.22 -9.85 19.26
N THR A 28 16.55 -11.14 19.35
CA THR A 28 17.85 -11.68 18.92
C THR A 28 18.07 -11.56 17.41
N HIS A 29 17.01 -11.72 16.61
CA HIS A 29 17.08 -11.52 15.16
C HIS A 29 17.05 -10.03 14.81
N TRP A 30 16.20 -9.26 15.49
CA TRP A 30 16.02 -7.83 15.29
C TRP A 30 17.30 -7.06 15.61
N SER A 31 17.99 -7.40 16.69
CA SER A 31 19.28 -6.78 17.08
C SER A 31 20.40 -7.04 16.08
N LYS A 32 20.23 -7.97 15.14
CA LYS A 32 21.18 -8.30 14.07
C LYS A 32 20.77 -7.70 12.72
N GLY A 33 19.66 -6.97 12.65
CA GLY A 33 19.09 -6.45 11.40
C GLY A 33 18.51 -7.53 10.49
N HIS A 34 18.16 -8.71 11.03
CA HIS A 34 17.56 -9.77 10.23
C HIS A 34 16.06 -9.53 10.01
N PRO A 35 15.53 -9.71 8.79
CA PRO A 35 14.09 -9.66 8.56
C PRO A 35 13.38 -10.83 9.26
N VAL A 36 12.17 -10.58 9.74
CA VAL A 36 11.34 -11.57 10.43
C VAL A 36 9.99 -11.69 9.73
N ILE A 37 9.58 -12.93 9.43
CA ILE A 37 8.28 -13.19 8.79
C ILE A 37 7.34 -13.85 9.78
N VAL A 38 6.28 -13.15 10.20
CA VAL A 38 5.25 -13.76 11.04
C VAL A 38 4.14 -14.32 10.16
N ARG A 39 3.87 -15.61 10.30
CA ARG A 39 2.84 -16.31 9.53
C ARG A 39 1.49 -16.26 10.23
N SER A 40 0.43 -16.32 9.42
CA SER A 40 -0.96 -16.47 9.87
C SER A 40 -1.41 -15.35 10.82
N VAL A 41 -1.07 -14.11 10.47
CA VAL A 41 -1.39 -12.89 11.24
C VAL A 41 -2.90 -12.61 11.24
N LEU A 42 -3.55 -12.79 10.10
CA LEU A 42 -4.99 -12.64 9.99
C LEU A 42 -5.69 -13.87 10.60
N LYS A 43 -6.50 -13.65 11.65
CA LYS A 43 -7.26 -14.72 12.30
C LYS A 43 -8.27 -15.32 11.32
N ARG A 44 -8.38 -16.65 11.32
CA ARG A 44 -9.41 -17.37 10.57
C ARG A 44 -10.79 -16.88 11.03
N GLY A 45 -11.56 -16.26 10.13
CA GLY A 45 -12.91 -15.76 10.43
C GLY A 45 -13.07 -14.23 10.54
N SER A 46 -12.07 -13.43 10.14
CA SER A 46 -12.30 -12.00 9.94
C SER A 46 -13.51 -11.81 9.00
N ARG A 47 -14.54 -11.09 9.46
CA ARG A 47 -15.78 -10.86 8.69
C ARG A 47 -15.60 -9.75 7.65
N LEU A 48 -14.43 -9.11 7.61
CA LEU A 48 -14.13 -8.02 6.70
C LEU A 48 -13.75 -8.57 5.33
N ASN A 49 -14.26 -7.91 4.29
CA ASN A 49 -13.90 -8.22 2.92
C ASN A 49 -12.64 -7.43 2.52
N TRP A 50 -11.54 -8.16 2.28
CA TRP A 50 -10.25 -7.63 1.83
C TRP A 50 -10.04 -7.75 0.32
N ASP A 51 -11.07 -8.17 -0.43
CA ASP A 51 -10.98 -8.26 -1.88
C ASP A 51 -10.69 -6.88 -2.50
N PRO A 52 -9.62 -6.73 -3.30
CA PRO A 52 -9.15 -5.43 -3.78
C PRO A 52 -10.20 -4.72 -4.65
N VAL A 53 -10.96 -5.47 -5.45
CA VAL A 53 -12.02 -4.91 -6.30
C VAL A 53 -13.22 -4.47 -5.47
N ALA A 54 -13.59 -5.23 -4.45
CA ALA A 54 -14.64 -4.84 -3.52
C ALA A 54 -14.24 -3.58 -2.74
N MET A 55 -13.02 -3.54 -2.18
CA MET A 55 -12.49 -2.38 -1.47
C MET A 55 -12.47 -1.14 -2.38
N PHE A 56 -11.97 -1.25 -3.61
CA PHE A 56 -11.98 -0.15 -4.55
C PHE A 56 -13.40 0.33 -4.92
N CYS A 57 -14.34 -0.59 -5.12
CA CYS A 57 -15.75 -0.22 -5.34
C CYS A 57 -16.33 0.54 -4.13
N CYS A 58 -16.03 0.11 -2.90
CA CYS A 58 -16.43 0.80 -1.67
C CYS A 58 -15.84 2.21 -1.60
N TYR A 59 -14.54 2.37 -1.91
CA TYR A 59 -13.90 3.68 -2.00
C TYR A 59 -14.63 4.62 -2.97
N LEU A 60 -14.93 4.15 -4.19
CA LEU A 60 -15.66 4.94 -5.18
C LEU A 60 -17.08 5.31 -4.71
N MET A 61 -17.76 4.40 -4.00
CA MET A 61 -19.10 4.66 -3.44
C MET A 61 -19.06 5.73 -2.36
N ASN A 62 -18.13 5.65 -1.42
CA ASN A 62 -17.99 6.63 -0.34
C ASN A 62 -17.69 8.03 -0.88
N ARG A 63 -16.83 8.13 -1.91
CA ARG A 63 -16.51 9.40 -2.57
C ARG A 63 -17.69 10.04 -3.30
N ASN A 64 -18.66 9.25 -3.76
CA ASN A 64 -19.90 9.79 -4.33
C ASN A 64 -20.82 10.41 -3.27
N SER A 65 -20.71 9.98 -2.01
CA SER A 65 -21.58 10.44 -0.91
C SER A 65 -21.04 11.66 -0.16
N LYS A 66 -19.71 11.86 -0.16
CA LYS A 66 -19.05 12.96 0.54
C LYS A 66 -18.57 14.02 -0.45
N THR A 67 -19.09 15.24 -0.34
CA THR A 67 -18.72 16.43 -1.13
C THR A 67 -17.42 17.11 -0.67
N GLY A 68 -16.70 16.53 0.30
CA GLY A 68 -15.50 17.11 0.90
C GLY A 68 -14.23 16.76 0.13
N ASN A 69 -13.54 17.77 -0.37
CA ASN A 69 -12.21 17.65 -0.94
C ASN A 69 -11.16 17.73 0.18
N SER A 70 -10.71 16.59 0.68
CA SER A 70 -9.40 16.50 1.34
C SER A 70 -8.62 15.38 0.67
N SER A 71 -8.10 15.67 -0.53
CA SER A 71 -7.06 14.82 -1.10
C SER A 71 -5.74 15.32 -0.55
N ASP A 72 -5.14 14.54 0.34
CA ASP A 72 -3.69 14.62 0.49
C ASP A 72 -3.07 14.20 -0.86
N CYS A 73 -2.00 14.89 -1.28
CA CYS A 73 -1.45 14.77 -2.65
C CYS A 73 -0.89 13.36 -2.94
N MET A 74 -0.69 12.56 -1.89
CA MET A 74 -0.07 11.24 -1.96
C MET A 74 -1.07 10.11 -2.19
N ASP A 75 -2.38 10.32 -1.98
CA ASP A 75 -3.40 9.26 -2.15
C ASP A 75 -3.79 9.08 -3.62
N TRP A 76 -3.70 7.86 -4.15
CA TRP A 76 -4.02 7.61 -5.56
C TRP A 76 -4.58 6.22 -5.84
N PHE A 77 -5.34 6.15 -6.93
CA PHE A 77 -5.74 4.91 -7.58
C PHE A 77 -5.57 5.05 -9.09
N GLU A 78 -4.85 4.12 -9.70
CA GLU A 78 -4.72 3.96 -11.14
C GLU A 78 -5.58 2.79 -11.60
N VAL A 79 -6.45 3.03 -12.57
CA VAL A 79 -7.35 2.02 -13.11
C VAL A 79 -7.29 2.02 -14.62
N GLU A 80 -6.95 0.87 -15.18
CA GLU A 80 -6.99 0.62 -16.61
C GLU A 80 -7.96 -0.51 -16.91
N ILE A 81 -8.90 -0.26 -17.83
CA ILE A 81 -9.82 -1.29 -18.32
C ILE A 81 -9.53 -1.51 -19.80
N GLY A 82 -8.80 -2.57 -20.09
CA GLY A 82 -8.47 -3.00 -21.45
C GLY A 82 -9.59 -3.86 -22.04
N VAL A 83 -9.76 -3.80 -23.35
CA VAL A 83 -10.69 -4.66 -24.09
C VAL A 83 -9.89 -5.40 -25.15
N LYS A 84 -9.80 -6.73 -25.05
CA LYS A 84 -9.21 -7.57 -26.09
C LYS A 84 -10.34 -8.24 -26.85
N GLN A 85 -10.49 -7.87 -28.12
CA GLN A 85 -11.46 -8.47 -29.03
C GLN A 85 -10.78 -9.55 -29.83
N PHE A 86 -11.29 -10.77 -29.76
CA PHE A 86 -10.87 -11.86 -30.62
C PHE A 86 -11.82 -11.95 -31.80
N PHE A 87 -11.28 -11.85 -33.00
CA PHE A 87 -12.01 -12.13 -34.22
C PHE A 87 -11.84 -13.61 -34.56
N LEU A 88 -12.81 -14.44 -34.17
CA LEU A 88 -12.92 -15.79 -34.72
C LEU A 88 -13.59 -15.67 -36.09
N GLY A 89 -12.78 -15.39 -37.11
CA GLY A 89 -13.23 -15.42 -38.49
C GLY A 89 -13.73 -16.83 -38.85
N SER A 90 -14.86 -16.91 -39.54
CA SER A 90 -15.34 -18.17 -40.08
C SER A 90 -14.60 -18.51 -41.37
N LEU A 91 -13.89 -19.63 -41.42
CA LEU A 91 -13.38 -20.19 -42.68
C LEU A 91 -14.52 -20.72 -43.59
N ARG A 92 -15.78 -20.72 -43.12
CA ARG A 92 -16.93 -21.35 -43.80
C ARG A 92 -18.24 -20.53 -43.81
N GLY A 93 -18.20 -19.23 -43.56
CA GLY A 93 -19.33 -18.32 -43.88
C GLY A 93 -20.44 -18.16 -42.85
N LYS A 94 -20.25 -18.56 -41.58
CA LYS A 94 -21.12 -18.10 -40.47
C LYS A 94 -20.30 -17.38 -39.43
N ALA A 95 -20.54 -16.07 -39.25
CA ALA A 95 -19.86 -15.25 -38.25
C ALA A 95 -20.10 -15.83 -36.85
N GLU A 96 -19.08 -16.47 -36.29
CA GLU A 96 -19.07 -16.87 -34.89
C GLU A 96 -18.74 -15.65 -34.02
N THR A 97 -19.35 -15.64 -32.84
CA THR A 97 -19.39 -14.52 -31.90
C THR A 97 -17.99 -13.95 -31.63
N ASN A 98 -17.80 -12.66 -31.85
CA ASN A 98 -16.63 -11.94 -31.34
C ASN A 98 -16.56 -12.14 -29.82
N THR A 99 -15.57 -12.87 -29.32
CA THR A 99 -15.35 -12.97 -27.87
C THR A 99 -14.57 -11.74 -27.42
N CYS A 100 -15.17 -11.01 -26.47
CA CYS A 100 -14.59 -9.81 -25.89
C CYS A 100 -14.10 -10.16 -24.48
N GLN A 101 -12.78 -10.18 -24.29
CA GLN A 101 -12.20 -10.34 -22.96
C GLN A 101 -11.82 -8.96 -22.42
N GLU A 102 -12.56 -8.50 -21.43
CA GLU A 102 -12.19 -7.30 -20.67
C GLU A 102 -11.08 -7.64 -19.68
N ARG A 103 -10.12 -6.72 -19.51
CA ARG A 103 -9.01 -6.80 -18.58
C ARG A 103 -9.06 -5.61 -17.63
N LEU A 104 -8.67 -5.82 -16.38
CA LEU A 104 -8.54 -4.80 -15.34
C LEU A 104 -7.11 -4.78 -14.81
N LYS A 105 -6.50 -3.59 -14.82
CA LYS A 105 -5.36 -3.23 -13.97
C LYS A 105 -5.88 -2.24 -12.93
N LEU A 106 -5.59 -2.51 -11.66
CA LEU A 106 -5.94 -1.66 -10.54
C LEU A 106 -4.73 -1.59 -9.63
N GLU A 107 -4.16 -0.40 -9.47
CA GLU A 107 -3.10 -0.12 -8.51
C GLU A 107 -3.57 1.06 -7.64
N GLY A 108 -3.21 1.08 -6.36
CA GLY A 108 -3.56 2.22 -5.52
C GLY A 108 -2.93 2.19 -4.15
N TRP A 109 -2.79 3.39 -3.59
CA TRP A 109 -2.20 3.64 -2.30
C TRP A 109 -3.05 4.63 -1.51
N LEU A 110 -3.30 4.31 -0.23
CA LEU A 110 -3.94 5.22 0.72
C LEU A 110 -3.04 5.44 1.93
N SER A 111 -2.87 6.71 2.27
CA SER A 111 -2.26 7.23 3.47
C SER A 111 -3.02 6.76 4.72
N PRO A 112 -2.39 6.82 5.89
CA PRO A 112 -3.03 6.36 7.12
C PRO A 112 -4.31 7.12 7.48
N SER A 113 -4.33 8.43 7.25
CA SER A 113 -5.48 9.29 7.51
C SER A 113 -6.67 8.91 6.61
N LEU A 114 -6.44 8.77 5.30
CA LEU A 114 -7.49 8.42 4.36
C LEU A 114 -7.93 6.96 4.51
N PHE A 115 -7.02 6.04 4.77
CA PHE A 115 -7.37 4.64 5.02
C PHE A 115 -8.29 4.52 6.24
N LYS A 116 -7.97 5.21 7.34
CA LYS A 116 -8.80 5.26 8.54
C LYS A 116 -10.17 5.87 8.28
N GLU A 117 -10.24 6.94 7.48
CA GLU A 117 -11.50 7.61 7.15
C GLU A 117 -12.41 6.76 6.25
N GLN A 118 -11.83 6.10 5.23
CA GLN A 118 -12.57 5.35 4.22
C GLN A 118 -12.93 3.93 4.68
N PHE A 119 -12.08 3.31 5.49
CA PHE A 119 -12.20 1.93 5.93
C PHE A 119 -11.89 1.78 7.44
N PRO A 120 -12.66 2.42 8.34
CA PRO A 120 -12.33 2.46 9.77
C PRO A 120 -12.29 1.05 10.42
N ASN A 121 -13.17 0.14 9.99
CA ASN A 121 -13.20 -1.23 10.51
C ASN A 121 -11.96 -2.02 10.08
N HIS A 122 -11.54 -1.88 8.82
CA HIS A 122 -10.32 -2.50 8.30
C HIS A 122 -9.08 -1.94 8.99
N TYR A 123 -9.00 -0.62 9.16
CA TYR A 123 -7.92 0.04 9.88
C TYR A 123 -7.80 -0.49 11.32
N ALA A 124 -8.92 -0.61 12.04
CA ALA A 124 -8.93 -1.17 13.40
C ALA A 124 -8.51 -2.64 13.43
N GLU A 125 -8.94 -3.45 12.45
CA GLU A 125 -8.52 -4.85 12.34
C GLU A 125 -7.01 -4.98 12.17
N ILE A 126 -6.36 -4.13 11.36
CA ILE A 126 -4.89 -4.13 11.21
C ILE A 126 -4.21 -3.93 12.56
N LEU A 127 -4.63 -2.93 13.33
CA LEU A 127 -4.05 -2.67 14.66
C LEU A 127 -4.27 -3.86 15.62
N ASN A 128 -5.41 -4.55 15.50
CA ASN A 128 -5.73 -5.70 16.36
C ASN A 128 -4.94 -6.97 16.02
N ILE A 129 -4.47 -7.12 14.78
CA ILE A 129 -3.74 -8.32 14.33
C ILE A 129 -2.22 -8.15 14.40
N LEU A 130 -1.69 -6.99 14.78
CA LEU A 130 -0.25 -6.75 14.87
C LEU A 130 0.45 -7.87 15.67
N PRO A 131 1.41 -8.60 15.07
CA PRO A 131 1.95 -9.82 15.67
C PRO A 131 2.81 -9.54 16.91
N ILE A 132 3.45 -8.36 16.97
CA ILE A 132 4.32 -7.95 18.07
C ILE A 132 3.89 -6.56 18.53
N SER A 133 2.73 -6.49 19.17
CA SER A 133 2.10 -5.22 19.60
C SER A 133 3.03 -4.33 20.43
N HIS A 134 3.92 -4.90 21.24
CA HIS A 134 4.93 -4.13 22.01
C HIS A 134 5.82 -3.27 21.13
N TYR A 135 6.17 -3.71 19.92
CA TYR A 135 7.00 -2.95 18.97
C TYR A 135 6.16 -2.18 17.93
N MET A 136 4.99 -2.70 17.58
CA MET A 136 4.26 -2.25 16.39
C MET A 136 3.03 -1.40 16.70
N ASP A 137 2.45 -1.47 17.91
CA ASP A 137 1.25 -0.70 18.24
C ASP A 137 1.62 0.80 18.35
N PRO A 138 1.03 1.69 17.52
CA PRO A 138 1.38 3.11 17.49
C PRO A 138 0.90 3.89 18.72
N LYS A 139 0.06 3.28 19.58
CA LYS A 139 -0.51 3.93 20.77
C LYS A 139 -0.11 3.25 22.07
N ARG A 140 0.10 1.93 22.04
CA ARG A 140 0.28 1.09 23.24
C ARG A 140 1.59 0.32 23.21
N GLY A 141 2.42 0.53 22.20
CA GLY A 141 3.67 -0.19 22.02
C GLY A 141 4.71 0.17 23.08
N LEU A 142 4.91 -0.75 24.03
CA LEU A 142 6.00 -0.78 25.04
C LEU A 142 7.34 -0.24 24.56
N LEU A 143 7.72 -0.77 23.41
CA LEU A 143 9.04 -0.68 22.80
C LEU A 143 8.96 0.09 21.47
N ASN A 144 7.80 0.66 21.15
CA ASN A 144 7.61 1.53 20.01
C ASN A 144 7.96 2.96 20.42
N ILE A 145 9.16 3.41 20.04
CA ILE A 145 9.64 4.75 20.38
C ILE A 145 8.67 5.81 19.85
N ALA A 146 8.10 5.62 18.65
CA ALA A 146 7.16 6.56 18.05
C ALA A 146 5.87 6.73 18.87
N ALA A 147 5.45 5.71 19.63
CA ALA A 147 4.28 5.79 20.50
C ALA A 147 4.52 6.60 21.79
N SER A 148 5.79 6.85 22.14
CA SER A 148 6.20 7.52 23.39
C SER A 148 6.86 8.88 23.16
N LEU A 149 6.90 9.38 21.92
CA LEU A 149 7.48 10.69 21.62
C LEU A 149 6.60 11.81 22.21
N PRO A 150 7.21 12.88 22.75
CA PRO A 150 6.46 14.04 23.21
C PRO A 150 5.68 14.71 22.08
N ASP A 151 4.51 15.28 22.39
CA ASP A 151 3.67 16.01 21.41
C ASP A 151 4.37 17.21 20.76
N THR A 152 5.49 17.67 21.34
CA THR A 152 6.32 18.75 20.79
C THR A 152 7.15 18.31 19.58
N VAL A 153 7.34 17.00 19.39
CA VAL A 153 8.05 16.44 18.23
C VAL A 153 7.03 16.22 17.11
N GLN A 154 7.20 16.92 15.99
CA GLN A 154 6.37 16.68 14.81
C GLN A 154 6.76 15.34 14.18
N THR A 155 5.99 14.30 14.46
CA THR A 155 6.14 12.99 13.84
C THR A 155 5.22 12.86 12.62
N PRO A 156 5.66 12.19 11.54
CA PRO A 156 4.74 11.76 10.50
C PRO A 156 3.69 10.78 11.07
N ASP A 157 2.54 10.64 10.39
CA ASP A 157 1.54 9.66 10.77
C ASP A 157 2.06 8.24 10.45
N PHE A 158 2.48 7.51 11.49
CA PHE A 158 2.95 6.12 11.40
C PHE A 158 1.82 5.08 11.42
N GLY A 159 0.57 5.49 11.20
CA GLY A 159 -0.55 4.57 11.11
C GLY A 159 -0.46 3.62 9.90
N PRO A 160 -1.29 2.56 9.86
CA PRO A 160 -1.39 1.68 8.70
C PRO A 160 -1.71 2.42 7.41
N CYS A 161 -0.94 2.16 6.35
CA CYS A 161 -1.27 2.53 4.97
C CYS A 161 -1.88 1.32 4.22
N LEU A 162 -2.64 1.57 3.15
CA LEU A 162 -3.23 0.53 2.32
C LEU A 162 -2.64 0.56 0.92
N ASN A 163 -2.08 -0.56 0.47
CA ASN A 163 -1.68 -0.78 -0.91
C ASN A 163 -2.58 -1.83 -1.55
N ILE A 164 -3.12 -1.53 -2.73
CA ILE A 164 -3.93 -2.45 -3.54
C ILE A 164 -3.24 -2.62 -4.89
N SER A 165 -3.03 -3.88 -5.28
CA SER A 165 -2.61 -4.23 -6.64
C SER A 165 -3.44 -5.40 -7.14
N TYR A 166 -3.98 -5.25 -8.35
CA TYR A 166 -4.71 -6.28 -9.07
C TYR A 166 -4.43 -6.16 -10.57
N ARG A 167 -4.18 -7.30 -11.22
CA ARG A 167 -3.97 -7.38 -12.66
C ARG A 167 -4.62 -8.64 -13.20
N SER A 168 -5.44 -8.51 -14.24
CA SER A 168 -6.02 -9.66 -14.94
C SER A 168 -5.38 -9.88 -16.31
N GLY A 169 -5.09 -11.14 -16.64
CA GLY A 169 -4.58 -11.56 -17.95
C GLY A 169 -3.12 -12.02 -17.92
N GLU A 170 -2.69 -12.63 -19.02
CA GLU A 170 -1.41 -13.33 -19.20
C GLU A 170 -0.15 -12.47 -19.13
N GLU A 171 -0.27 -11.17 -18.85
CA GLU A 171 0.88 -10.28 -18.62
C GLU A 171 1.40 -10.46 -17.18
N PHE A 172 1.69 -11.70 -16.82
CA PHE A 172 2.52 -12.03 -15.68
C PHE A 172 3.96 -11.64 -16.06
N ALA A 173 4.53 -10.69 -15.32
CA ALA A 173 5.90 -10.19 -15.46
C ALA A 173 6.16 -9.10 -16.53
N HIS A 174 5.49 -7.95 -16.41
CA HIS A 174 6.23 -6.71 -16.72
C HIS A 174 7.18 -6.46 -15.54
N PRO A 175 8.50 -6.34 -15.73
CA PRO A 175 9.48 -6.20 -14.64
C PRO A 175 9.26 -4.95 -13.77
N ASP A 176 8.52 -3.97 -14.27
CA ASP A 176 8.16 -2.74 -13.54
C ASP A 176 6.92 -2.86 -12.65
N SER A 177 6.33 -4.05 -12.54
CA SER A 177 5.08 -4.26 -11.77
C SER A 177 5.31 -4.50 -10.27
N VAL A 178 6.57 -4.56 -9.84
CA VAL A 178 6.96 -4.81 -8.45
C VAL A 178 7.52 -3.52 -7.84
N LYS A 179 7.36 -3.36 -6.52
CA LYS A 179 7.99 -2.26 -5.76
C LYS A 179 9.47 -2.21 -6.12
N LYS A 180 9.94 -1.06 -6.60
CA LYS A 180 11.36 -0.84 -6.90
C LYS A 180 12.18 -1.04 -5.64
N LEU A 181 13.43 -1.49 -5.80
CA LEU A 181 14.38 -1.54 -4.69
C LEU A 181 14.55 -0.13 -4.12
N GLY A 182 14.43 -0.02 -2.80
CA GLY A 182 14.54 1.23 -2.06
C GLY A 182 14.94 0.94 -0.62
N PHE A 183 14.96 1.99 0.18
CA PHE A 183 15.15 1.91 1.63
C PHE A 183 14.04 2.70 2.31
N GLU A 184 13.75 2.31 3.55
CA GLU A 184 12.77 2.95 4.38
C GLU A 184 13.48 3.69 5.52
N THR A 185 12.93 4.84 5.91
CA THR A 185 13.51 5.73 6.93
C THR A 185 13.22 5.27 8.36
N CYS A 186 12.33 4.30 8.52
CA CYS A 186 11.94 3.72 9.80
C CYS A 186 11.63 2.24 9.65
N ASP A 187 11.50 1.57 10.78
CA ASP A 187 11.10 0.17 10.83
C ASP A 187 9.66 0.02 10.32
N MET A 188 9.44 -0.93 9.40
CA MET A 188 8.16 -1.14 8.74
C MET A 188 7.68 -2.58 8.87
N VAL A 189 6.36 -2.74 8.93
CA VAL A 189 5.69 -4.05 8.90
C VAL A 189 4.74 -4.11 7.70
N ASP A 190 5.02 -5.01 6.78
CA ASP A 190 4.15 -5.31 5.65
C ASP A 190 3.27 -6.52 5.97
N ILE A 191 1.94 -6.37 5.85
CA ILE A 191 0.98 -7.44 6.10
C ILE A 191 0.24 -7.78 4.80
N LEU A 192 0.44 -9.00 4.32
CA LEU A 192 -0.31 -9.53 3.19
C LEU A 192 -1.69 -10.01 3.64
N LEU A 193 -2.73 -9.25 3.26
CA LEU A 193 -4.10 -9.43 3.75
C LEU A 193 -4.96 -10.31 2.84
N TYR A 194 -4.72 -10.25 1.53
CA TYR A 194 -5.54 -10.95 0.55
C TYR A 194 -4.73 -11.24 -0.71
N VAL A 195 -4.88 -12.46 -1.21
CA VAL A 195 -4.38 -12.90 -2.51
C VAL A 195 -5.50 -13.66 -3.19
N THR A 196 -5.71 -13.42 -4.48
CA THR A 196 -6.67 -14.18 -5.26
C THR A 196 -6.13 -14.45 -6.66
N GLU A 197 -6.42 -15.64 -7.14
CA GLU A 197 -6.23 -16.03 -8.55
C GLU A 197 -7.55 -15.89 -9.34
N THR A 198 -8.66 -15.58 -8.66
CA THR A 198 -9.95 -15.48 -9.34
C THR A 198 -9.98 -14.26 -10.26
N PRO A 199 -10.30 -14.47 -11.56
CA PRO A 199 -10.42 -13.36 -12.49
C PRO A 199 -11.63 -12.52 -12.16
N VAL A 200 -11.48 -11.20 -12.29
CA VAL A 200 -12.57 -10.25 -12.09
C VAL A 200 -13.60 -10.43 -13.20
N SER A 201 -14.86 -10.59 -12.81
CA SER A 201 -15.96 -10.78 -13.74
C SER A 201 -16.30 -9.52 -14.53
N THR A 202 -16.83 -9.69 -15.74
CA THR A 202 -17.39 -8.59 -16.56
C THR A 202 -18.42 -7.76 -15.79
N LYS A 203 -19.19 -8.38 -14.89
CA LYS A 203 -20.16 -7.68 -14.01
C LYS A 203 -19.46 -6.70 -13.07
N GLN A 204 -18.34 -7.11 -12.45
CA GLN A 204 -17.54 -6.25 -11.59
C GLN A 204 -16.89 -5.11 -12.39
N ILE A 205 -16.33 -5.40 -13.57
CA ILE A 205 -15.76 -4.36 -14.46
C ILE A 205 -16.82 -3.33 -14.87
N CYS A 206 -18.00 -3.77 -15.28
CA CYS A 206 -19.13 -2.89 -15.58
C CYS A 206 -19.53 -2.03 -14.38
N ARG A 207 -19.53 -2.59 -13.17
CA ARG A 207 -19.83 -1.86 -11.93
C ARG A 207 -18.79 -0.77 -11.67
N ILE A 208 -17.49 -1.07 -11.76
CA ILE A 208 -16.40 -0.09 -11.61
C ILE A 208 -16.61 1.05 -12.60
N ARG A 209 -16.80 0.73 -13.89
CA ARG A 209 -17.00 1.72 -14.96
C ARG A 209 -18.16 2.66 -14.68
N LYS A 210 -19.28 2.13 -14.17
CA LYS A 210 -20.46 2.92 -13.79
C LYS A 210 -20.15 3.86 -12.61
N LEU A 211 -19.46 3.36 -11.58
CA LEU A 211 -19.08 4.16 -10.41
C LEU A 211 -18.13 5.31 -10.79
N MET A 212 -17.11 5.03 -11.61
CA MET A 212 -16.17 6.06 -12.08
C MET A 212 -16.87 7.16 -12.90
N LYS A 213 -17.80 6.78 -13.80
CA LYS A 213 -18.59 7.75 -14.59
C LYS A 213 -19.45 8.65 -13.70
N ASN A 214 -20.02 8.11 -12.64
CA ASN A 214 -20.86 8.89 -11.71
C ASN A 214 -20.04 9.96 -10.97
N ILE A 215 -18.83 9.63 -10.51
CA ILE A 215 -17.93 10.59 -9.86
C ILE A 215 -17.58 11.74 -10.81
N GLY A 216 -17.29 11.43 -12.08
CA GLY A 216 -17.03 12.45 -13.10
C GLY A 216 -18.20 13.42 -13.29
N ARG A 217 -19.45 12.91 -13.32
CA ARG A 217 -20.66 13.73 -13.45
C ARG A 217 -20.92 14.64 -12.24
N VAL A 218 -20.67 14.15 -11.02
CA VAL A 218 -20.83 14.95 -9.80
C VAL A 218 -19.85 16.13 -9.81
N ARG A 219 -18.60 15.90 -10.22
CA ARG A 219 -17.60 16.97 -10.37
C ARG A 219 -17.97 18.01 -11.42
N SER A 220 -18.51 17.60 -12.57
CA SER A 220 -18.94 18.54 -13.61
C SER A 220 -20.15 19.40 -13.21
N LYS A 221 -20.95 18.97 -12.23
CA LYS A 221 -22.13 19.72 -11.75
C LYS A 221 -21.80 20.73 -10.64
N ASN A 222 -20.69 20.58 -9.94
CA ASN A 222 -20.21 21.49 -8.90
C ASN A 222 -18.86 22.11 -9.32
N PRO A 223 -18.85 23.12 -10.21
CA PRO A 223 -17.61 23.71 -10.74
C PRO A 223 -16.87 24.66 -9.77
N GLU A 224 -17.33 24.85 -8.53
CA GLU A 224 -16.69 25.79 -7.62
C GLU A 224 -15.44 25.22 -6.91
N LYS A 225 -14.35 25.98 -7.09
CA LYS A 225 -12.95 25.83 -6.61
C LYS A 225 -12.12 24.77 -7.33
N GLY A 226 -11.67 25.16 -8.52
CA GLY A 226 -10.65 24.46 -9.28
C GLY A 226 -9.30 24.41 -8.55
N ARG A 227 -8.79 23.19 -8.38
CA ARG A 227 -7.44 22.78 -8.80
C ARG A 227 -7.56 21.37 -9.37
N GLU A 228 -7.02 21.16 -10.56
CA GLU A 228 -7.08 19.90 -11.31
C GLU A 228 -6.57 18.73 -10.47
N SER A 229 -7.42 17.73 -10.20
CA SER A 229 -6.90 16.37 -10.01
C SER A 229 -6.73 15.78 -11.40
N ARG A 230 -5.53 15.86 -11.98
CA ARG A 230 -5.24 15.18 -13.24
C ARG A 230 -5.38 13.67 -13.01
N PHE A 231 -6.31 13.04 -13.73
CA PHE A 231 -6.14 11.64 -14.10
C PHE A 231 -5.02 11.64 -15.14
N ASP A 232 -3.78 11.52 -14.68
CA ASP A 232 -2.63 11.66 -15.56
C ASP A 232 -2.52 10.39 -16.43
N LYS A 233 -2.69 10.55 -17.74
CA LYS A 233 -2.08 9.65 -18.72
C LYS A 233 -0.67 10.17 -18.94
N GLY A 234 0.21 9.90 -17.98
CA GLY A 234 1.55 10.51 -17.90
C GLY A 234 2.64 9.46 -17.69
N LYS A 235 3.71 9.59 -18.49
CA LYS A 235 4.90 8.74 -18.54
C LYS A 235 5.51 8.45 -17.15
N LYS A 236 6.09 7.25 -17.00
CA LYS A 236 6.97 6.85 -15.89
C LYS A 236 7.97 7.97 -15.56
N GLY A 237 7.77 8.64 -14.44
CA GLY A 237 8.74 9.49 -13.77
C GLY A 237 8.81 9.06 -12.32
N ASP A 238 10.02 8.79 -11.83
CA ASP A 238 10.29 8.34 -10.46
C ASP A 238 9.68 9.30 -9.44
N ARG A 239 8.86 8.78 -8.53
CA ARG A 239 8.22 9.54 -7.45
C ARG A 239 8.15 8.71 -6.16
N SER A 240 9.30 8.26 -5.69
CA SER A 240 9.49 7.65 -4.37
C SER A 240 10.38 8.50 -3.44
N GLU A 241 10.45 9.83 -3.66
CA GLU A 241 11.29 10.74 -2.87
C GLU A 241 10.50 11.61 -1.87
N ALA A 242 9.34 11.16 -1.40
CA ALA A 242 8.47 12.02 -0.57
C ALA A 242 8.90 12.15 0.92
N TYR A 243 10.02 11.56 1.34
CA TYR A 243 10.53 11.70 2.72
C TYR A 243 11.97 12.21 2.82
N ALA A 244 12.64 12.52 1.71
CA ALA A 244 14.07 12.86 1.71
C ALA A 244 14.38 14.37 1.75
N GLN A 245 13.39 15.26 1.81
CA GLN A 245 13.64 16.70 1.77
C GLN A 245 12.87 17.46 2.85
N ARG A 246 13.43 17.43 4.07
CA ARG A 246 13.32 18.52 5.06
C ARG A 246 14.66 18.65 5.78
N ASP A 247 15.44 19.62 5.30
CA ASP A 247 16.44 20.44 5.98
C ASP A 247 17.32 19.79 7.06
N TRP A 248 18.57 19.50 6.68
CA TRP A 248 19.71 19.79 7.54
C TRP A 248 20.45 20.96 6.90
N LEU A 249 20.31 22.16 7.48
CA LEU A 249 21.23 23.25 7.23
C LEU A 249 22.59 22.85 7.81
N ASP A 250 23.61 22.84 6.95
CA ASP A 250 25.01 22.72 7.33
C ASP A 250 25.43 23.92 8.20
N ASP A 251 25.31 23.80 9.52
CA ASP A 251 26.06 24.63 10.46
C ASP A 251 27.40 23.94 10.75
N TYR A 252 28.37 24.13 9.87
CA TYR A 252 29.78 23.92 10.19
C TYR A 252 30.35 25.18 10.86
N PRO A 253 30.80 25.13 12.12
CA PRO A 253 31.59 26.22 12.68
C PRO A 253 33.00 26.19 12.07
N SER A 254 33.29 27.23 11.29
CA SER A 254 34.64 27.63 10.90
C SER A 254 35.54 27.70 12.13
N SER A 255 36.42 26.71 12.30
CA SER A 255 37.50 26.80 13.28
C SER A 255 38.63 27.60 12.67
N ASP A 256 38.74 28.85 13.10
CA ASP A 256 39.90 29.69 12.88
C ASP A 256 41.16 28.98 13.38
N SER A 257 42.12 28.75 12.49
CA SER A 257 43.49 28.38 12.83
C SER A 257 44.39 29.55 12.46
N GLU A 258 44.58 30.46 13.41
CA GLU A 258 45.68 31.40 13.40
C GLU A 258 46.99 30.72 13.79
N SER A 259 48.07 31.26 13.23
CA SER A 259 49.48 31.11 13.58
C SER A 259 50.22 29.90 13.01
N SER A 260 51.05 30.18 12.00
CA SER A 260 52.51 29.95 12.04
C SER A 260 53.16 30.37 10.70
N GLN A 261 53.76 31.56 10.63
CA GLN A 261 54.86 31.83 9.70
C GLN A 261 56.02 32.47 10.47
N HIS A 262 57.08 31.67 10.57
CA HIS A 262 58.52 31.96 10.69
C HIS A 262 59.02 33.31 11.23
N CYS A 263 59.74 33.25 12.36
CA CYS A 263 61.17 33.52 12.49
C CYS A 263 61.69 32.96 13.82
#